data_AF-A1YZE3-F1
#
_entry.id   AF-A1YZE3-F1
#
_cell.length_a   1.000
_cell.length_b   1.000
_cell.length_c   1.000
_cell.angle_alpha   90.00
_cell.angle_beta   90.00
_cell.angle_gamma   90.00
#
_symmetry.space_group_name_H-M   'P 1'
#
loop_
_entity.id
_entity.type
_entity.pdbx_description
1 polymer ?
#
loop_
_entity_poly.entity_id
_entity_poly.type
_entity_poly.pdbx_seq_one_letter_code
_entity_poly.pdbx_strand_id
1 'polypeptide(L)'
;RARIRRNVSCYGRFMPRMAIIPPGMEFHHIAPQDGDLDGELEGNLDHPAPQDPPIWSEIMRFFTNPRKPMILALARPDPKKNITTLVKAFGECRPLRELANLTLIMGNREGIDEMSSTNASVLLSVLKLIDKYDLYGQVAYPKHHKQYEVPDIYRLAAKTKGV
;
A
#
# COMPACT_ATOMS: atom_id res chain seq x y z
N ARG A 1 26.40 36.94 -7.76
CA ARG A 1 27.09 38.23 -8.07
C ARG A 1 26.56 38.93 -9.34
N ALA A 2 25.30 38.74 -9.76
CA ALA A 2 24.74 39.37 -10.99
C ALA A 2 23.54 40.31 -10.74
N ARG A 3 23.18 40.59 -9.47
CA ARG A 3 21.92 41.28 -9.12
C ARG A 3 22.06 42.73 -8.69
N ILE A 4 23.28 43.27 -8.62
CA ILE A 4 23.55 44.61 -8.07
C ILE A 4 23.52 45.72 -9.16
N ARG A 5 23.47 45.36 -10.45
CA ARG A 5 23.67 46.32 -11.57
C ARG A 5 22.40 46.84 -12.26
N ARG A 6 21.20 46.46 -11.83
CA ARG A 6 19.96 47.01 -12.38
C ARG A 6 19.11 47.45 -11.20
N ASN A 7 18.65 48.71 -11.21
CA ASN A 7 17.63 49.27 -10.31
C ASN A 7 16.29 48.51 -10.46
N VAL A 8 16.28 47.21 -10.20
CA VAL A 8 15.07 46.42 -10.06
C VAL A 8 14.65 46.54 -8.61
N SER A 9 13.63 47.37 -8.39
CA SER A 9 12.97 47.43 -7.10
C SER A 9 12.43 46.04 -6.74
N CYS A 10 12.89 45.51 -5.60
CA CYS A 10 12.28 44.37 -4.95
C CYS A 10 11.06 44.81 -4.14
N TYR A 11 10.10 45.50 -4.75
CA TYR A 11 8.73 45.52 -4.22
C TYR A 11 8.13 44.12 -4.44
N GLY A 12 8.66 43.14 -3.69
CA GLY A 12 7.99 41.89 -3.43
C GLY A 12 6.71 42.25 -2.70
N ARG A 13 5.56 41.90 -3.31
CA ARG A 13 4.25 41.98 -2.67
C ARG A 13 4.36 41.46 -1.24
N PHE A 14 3.76 42.16 -0.28
CA PHE A 14 3.54 41.67 1.07
C PHE A 14 2.97 40.25 0.97
N MET A 15 3.75 39.24 1.35
CA MET A 15 3.28 37.87 1.47
C MET A 15 2.83 37.69 2.92
N PRO A 16 1.53 37.42 3.18
CA PRO A 16 1.10 37.08 4.53
C PRO A 16 1.91 35.88 5.04
N ARG A 17 2.13 35.81 6.36
CA ARG A 17 2.90 34.72 6.98
C ARG A 17 2.32 33.38 6.54
N MET A 18 3.20 32.46 6.11
CA MET A 18 2.78 31.08 5.82
C MET A 18 2.17 30.46 7.07
N ALA A 19 0.97 29.89 6.93
CA ALA A 19 0.34 29.04 7.91
C ALA A 19 0.30 27.61 7.36
N ILE A 20 0.58 26.62 8.21
CA ILE A 20 0.47 25.21 7.86
C ILE A 20 -0.95 24.77 8.21
N ILE A 21 -1.73 24.38 7.21
CA ILE A 21 -3.03 23.74 7.40
C ILE A 21 -2.89 22.31 6.88
N PRO A 22 -2.73 21.31 7.77
CA PRO A 22 -2.60 19.92 7.32
C PRO A 22 -3.90 19.45 6.66
N PRO A 23 -3.81 18.67 5.56
CA PRO A 23 -5.00 18.06 4.95
C PRO A 23 -5.58 16.95 5.85
N GLY A 24 -6.89 16.68 5.72
CA GLY A 24 -7.58 15.60 6.41
C GLY A 24 -7.81 14.35 5.55
N MET A 25 -8.53 13.37 6.11
CA MET A 25 -9.03 12.18 5.41
C MET A 25 -10.51 11.98 5.76
N GLU A 26 -11.27 11.43 4.81
CA GLU A 26 -12.67 11.05 5.04
C GLU A 26 -12.76 9.79 5.91
N PHE A 27 -13.50 9.86 7.01
CA PHE A 27 -13.62 8.76 7.98
C PHE A 27 -14.82 7.84 7.73
N HIS A 28 -15.74 8.20 6.82
CA HIS A 28 -16.97 7.46 6.56
C HIS A 28 -16.75 5.97 6.24
N HIS A 29 -15.59 5.63 5.67
CA HIS A 29 -15.24 4.25 5.30
C HIS A 29 -14.19 3.63 6.23
N ILE A 30 -13.73 4.35 7.25
CA ILE A 30 -12.74 3.87 8.23
C ILE A 30 -13.49 3.51 9.50
N ALA A 31 -13.98 2.27 9.56
CA ALA A 31 -14.46 1.71 10.81
C ALA A 31 -13.25 1.36 11.69
N PRO A 32 -13.13 1.89 12.92
CA PRO A 32 -12.15 1.40 13.87
C PRO A 32 -12.38 -0.09 14.09
N GLN A 33 -11.31 -0.87 14.13
CA GLN A 33 -11.40 -2.20 14.72
C GLN A 33 -11.42 -1.98 16.22
N ASP A 34 -12.58 -2.18 16.86
CA ASP A 34 -12.65 -2.22 18.31
C ASP A 34 -11.72 -3.34 18.78
N GLY A 35 -10.68 -2.95 19.51
CA GLY A 35 -9.69 -3.87 20.03
C GLY A 35 -10.23 -4.56 21.26
N ASP A 36 -10.76 -5.78 21.08
CA ASP A 36 -10.95 -6.82 22.10
C ASP A 36 -10.95 -8.15 21.31
N LEU A 37 -9.91 -8.99 21.30
CA LEU A 37 -9.53 -9.89 22.40
C LEU A 37 -10.75 -10.28 23.25
N ASP A 38 -11.31 -11.45 22.95
CA ASP A 38 -12.04 -12.29 23.91
C ASP A 38 -13.57 -12.06 24.04
N GLY A 39 -14.24 -11.61 22.97
CA GLY A 39 -15.70 -11.63 22.88
C GLY A 39 -16.22 -13.01 22.45
N GLU A 40 -16.69 -13.79 23.42
CA GLU A 40 -17.42 -15.03 23.20
C GLU A 40 -18.59 -14.86 22.22
N LEU A 41 -18.83 -15.94 21.48
CA LEU A 41 -19.83 -16.10 20.43
C LEU A 41 -21.25 -16.05 21.00
N GLU A 42 -21.76 -14.88 21.36
CA GLU A 42 -23.18 -14.71 21.70
C GLU A 42 -23.79 -13.49 20.99
N GLY A 43 -24.54 -13.74 19.92
CA GLY A 43 -25.37 -12.71 19.29
C GLY A 43 -25.87 -13.01 17.88
N ASN A 44 -27.02 -13.70 17.81
CA ASN A 44 -27.97 -13.78 16.68
C ASN A 44 -27.58 -14.57 15.40
N LEU A 45 -28.22 -15.73 15.27
CA LEU A 45 -28.19 -16.67 14.13
C LEU A 45 -28.93 -16.19 12.85
N ASP A 46 -29.31 -14.91 12.76
CA ASP A 46 -30.15 -14.39 11.65
C ASP A 46 -29.45 -13.34 10.77
N HIS A 47 -28.14 -13.18 10.90
CA HIS A 47 -27.35 -12.34 10.00
C HIS A 47 -26.36 -13.21 9.23
N PRO A 48 -26.43 -13.25 7.88
CA PRO A 48 -25.40 -13.93 7.12
C PRO A 48 -24.07 -13.30 7.53
N ALA A 49 -23.12 -14.14 7.96
CA ALA A 49 -21.78 -13.70 8.32
C ALA A 49 -21.29 -12.70 7.25
N PRO A 50 -20.78 -11.52 7.65
CA PRO A 50 -20.35 -10.51 6.68
C PRO A 50 -19.43 -11.19 5.67
N GLN A 51 -19.85 -11.28 4.41
CA GLN A 51 -19.02 -11.90 3.39
C GLN A 51 -17.74 -11.08 3.28
N ASP A 52 -16.60 -11.77 3.32
CA ASP A 52 -15.31 -11.11 3.21
C ASP A 52 -15.26 -10.29 1.90
N PRO A 53 -14.75 -9.05 1.92
CA PRO A 53 -14.66 -8.21 0.74
C PRO A 53 -13.94 -8.93 -0.42
N PRO A 54 -14.41 -8.81 -1.68
CA PRO A 54 -13.82 -9.51 -2.83
C PRO A 54 -12.31 -9.29 -3.00
N ILE A 55 -11.82 -8.08 -2.64
CA ILE A 55 -10.40 -7.73 -2.70
C ILE A 55 -9.54 -8.61 -1.78
N TRP A 56 -10.10 -9.18 -0.71
CA TRP A 56 -9.37 -10.08 0.18
C TRP A 56 -9.01 -11.36 -0.55
N SER A 57 -9.94 -11.96 -1.29
CA SER A 57 -9.69 -13.15 -2.11
C SER A 57 -8.65 -12.89 -3.20
N GLU A 58 -8.70 -11.70 -3.83
CA GLU A 58 -7.71 -11.29 -4.83
C GLU A 58 -6.28 -11.16 -4.28
N ILE A 59 -6.13 -10.78 -3.01
CA ILE A 59 -4.84 -10.73 -2.33
C ILE A 59 -4.43 -12.13 -1.86
N MET A 60 -5.33 -12.85 -1.20
CA MET A 60 -5.05 -14.14 -0.55
C MET A 60 -4.67 -15.23 -1.54
N ARG A 61 -5.16 -15.20 -2.78
CA ARG A 61 -4.78 -16.18 -3.82
C ARG A 61 -3.28 -16.20 -4.16
N PHE A 62 -2.53 -15.15 -3.80
CA PHE A 62 -1.08 -15.11 -4.00
C PHE A 62 -0.30 -15.85 -2.91
N PHE A 63 -0.91 -16.12 -1.75
CA PHE A 63 -0.21 -16.64 -0.59
C PHE A 63 -0.39 -18.14 -0.44
N THR A 64 0.72 -18.85 -0.23
CA THR A 64 0.69 -20.27 0.16
C THR A 64 0.18 -20.43 1.58
N ASN A 65 0.56 -19.51 2.48
CA ASN A 65 0.04 -19.47 3.85
C ASN A 65 -0.59 -18.08 4.14
N PRO A 66 -1.91 -17.93 3.96
CA PRO A 66 -2.61 -16.66 4.19
C PRO A 66 -2.74 -16.29 5.68
N ARG A 67 -2.38 -17.17 6.61
CA ARG A 67 -2.44 -16.90 8.06
C ARG A 67 -1.25 -16.09 8.58
N LYS A 68 -0.17 -15.99 7.81
CA LYS A 68 0.97 -15.15 8.19
C LYS A 68 0.57 -13.67 8.16
N PRO A 69 1.06 -12.85 9.10
CA PRO A 69 0.96 -11.40 9.01
C PRO A 69 1.43 -10.87 7.66
N MET A 70 0.75 -9.85 7.13
CA MET A 70 1.19 -9.19 5.90
C MET A 70 1.83 -7.84 6.17
N ILE A 71 2.91 -7.54 5.44
CA ILE A 71 3.49 -6.21 5.34
C ILE A 71 2.79 -5.53 4.15
N LEU A 72 2.07 -4.44 4.39
CA LEU A 72 1.29 -3.76 3.36
C LEU A 72 2.04 -2.54 2.81
N ALA A 73 2.25 -2.52 1.49
CA ALA A 73 2.69 -1.34 0.76
C ALA A 73 1.64 -0.94 -0.28
N LEU A 74 0.92 0.15 -0.01
CA LEU A 74 -0.04 0.75 -0.92
C LEU A 74 0.51 2.05 -1.47
N ALA A 75 1.00 2.01 -2.72
CA ALA A 75 1.59 3.16 -3.38
C ALA A 75 1.59 2.99 -4.90
N ARG A 76 1.59 4.10 -5.63
CA ARG A 76 1.84 4.05 -7.08
C ARG A 76 3.25 3.50 -7.37
N PRO A 77 3.45 2.79 -8.49
CA PRO A 77 4.75 2.26 -8.90
C PRO A 77 5.62 3.40 -9.45
N ASP A 78 6.05 4.30 -8.57
CA ASP A 78 6.90 5.44 -8.87
C ASP A 78 8.28 5.24 -8.21
N PRO A 79 9.40 5.56 -8.90
CA PRO A 79 10.74 5.39 -8.34
C PRO A 79 10.95 6.08 -6.98
N LYS A 80 10.27 7.20 -6.72
CA LYS A 80 10.38 7.94 -5.46
C LYS A 80 9.75 7.22 -4.27
N LYS A 81 8.93 6.19 -4.52
CA LYS A 81 8.30 5.37 -3.47
C LYS A 81 9.17 4.21 -3.00
N ASN A 82 10.30 3.94 -3.66
CA ASN A 82 11.30 2.95 -3.26
C ASN A 82 10.75 1.51 -3.06
N ILE A 83 9.67 1.13 -3.76
CA ILE A 83 9.04 -0.20 -3.65
C ILE A 83 10.02 -1.32 -3.98
N THR A 84 10.91 -1.12 -4.95
CA THR A 84 11.95 -2.09 -5.31
C THR A 84 12.91 -2.38 -4.15
N THR A 85 13.21 -1.38 -3.33
CA THR A 85 14.09 -1.56 -2.16
C THR A 85 13.39 -2.37 -1.08
N LEU A 86 12.10 -2.14 -0.86
CA LEU A 86 11.30 -2.96 0.06
C LEU A 86 11.30 -4.44 -0.34
N VAL A 87 11.05 -4.74 -1.62
CA VAL A 87 11.06 -6.12 -2.12
C VAL A 87 12.44 -6.75 -1.97
N LYS A 88 13.50 -6.00 -2.26
CA LYS A 88 14.88 -6.45 -2.06
C LYS A 88 15.17 -6.79 -0.60
N ALA A 89 14.84 -5.89 0.33
CA ALA A 89 15.05 -6.09 1.76
C ALA A 89 14.25 -7.30 2.29
N PHE A 90 13.00 -7.45 1.84
CA PHE A 90 12.19 -8.62 2.17
C PHE A 90 12.80 -9.91 1.61
N GLY A 91 13.25 -9.90 0.35
CA GLY A 91 13.85 -11.06 -0.30
C GLY A 91 15.16 -11.54 0.32
N GLU A 92 15.99 -10.61 0.81
CA GLU A 92 17.28 -10.88 1.46
C GLU A 92 17.11 -11.36 2.91
N CYS A 93 16.00 -11.03 3.58
CA CYS A 93 15.76 -11.42 4.98
C CYS A 93 14.93 -12.70 5.09
N ARG A 94 15.60 -13.86 5.14
CA ARG A 94 14.94 -15.16 5.31
C ARG A 94 14.05 -15.25 6.58
N PRO A 95 14.48 -14.79 7.77
CA PRO A 95 13.61 -14.83 8.95
C PRO A 95 12.31 -14.06 8.77
N LEU A 96 12.34 -12.92 8.08
CA LEU A 96 11.15 -12.12 7.81
C LEU A 96 10.17 -12.84 6.88
N ARG A 97 10.68 -13.49 5.83
CA ARG A 97 9.90 -14.32 4.89
C ARG A 97 9.21 -15.50 5.55
N GLU A 98 9.88 -16.10 6.55
CA GLU A 98 9.30 -17.21 7.31
C GLU A 98 8.12 -16.73 8.18
N LEU A 99 8.17 -15.50 8.68
CA LEU A 99 7.16 -14.94 9.58
C LEU A 99 6.02 -14.21 8.87
N ALA A 100 6.27 -13.54 7.75
CA ALA A 100 5.32 -12.62 7.13
C ALA A 100 5.20 -12.80 5.62
N ASN A 101 4.06 -12.36 5.07
CA ASN A 101 3.82 -12.15 3.65
C ASN A 101 4.02 -10.67 3.29
N LEU A 102 4.19 -10.36 2.01
CA LEU A 102 4.32 -8.99 1.50
C LEU A 102 3.19 -8.68 0.51
N THR A 103 2.41 -7.63 0.76
CA THR A 103 1.31 -7.18 -0.12
C THR A 103 1.67 -5.85 -0.77
N LEU A 104 1.74 -5.82 -2.10
CA LEU A 104 2.11 -4.66 -2.91
C LEU A 104 0.92 -4.19 -3.76
N ILE A 105 0.19 -3.18 -3.28
CA ILE A 105 -0.90 -2.53 -4.03
C ILE A 105 -0.31 -1.40 -4.88
N MET A 106 0.09 -1.76 -6.11
CA MET A 106 0.88 -0.90 -7.01
C MET A 106 0.04 -0.20 -8.09
N GLY A 107 -1.04 0.48 -7.70
CA GLY A 107 -1.95 1.10 -8.68
C GLY A 107 -2.70 0.07 -9.54
N ASN A 108 -3.42 0.56 -10.55
CA ASN A 108 -4.20 -0.29 -11.46
C ASN A 108 -3.47 -0.45 -12.80
N ARG A 109 -3.52 -1.65 -13.39
CA ARG A 109 -2.91 -1.97 -14.68
C ARG A 109 -3.73 -2.99 -15.46
N GLU A 110 -3.97 -2.74 -16.74
CA GLU A 110 -4.53 -3.74 -17.67
C GLU A 110 -3.38 -4.64 -18.20
N GLY A 111 -2.42 -4.01 -18.88
CA GLY A 111 -1.14 -4.58 -19.33
C GLY A 111 0.07 -3.78 -18.83
N ILE A 112 1.25 -4.41 -18.82
CA ILE A 112 2.51 -3.73 -18.43
C ILE A 112 2.96 -2.75 -19.52
N ASP A 113 2.76 -3.12 -20.79
CA ASP A 113 3.18 -2.32 -21.95
C ASP A 113 2.32 -1.07 -22.19
N GLU A 114 1.11 -1.03 -21.62
CA GLU A 114 0.18 0.09 -21.72
C GLU A 114 0.42 1.15 -20.62
N MET A 115 1.31 0.86 -19.66
CA MET A 115 1.63 1.80 -18.59
C MET A 115 2.61 2.89 -19.08
N SER A 116 2.75 3.97 -18.29
CA SER A 116 3.87 4.89 -18.52
C SER A 116 5.20 4.17 -18.38
N SER A 117 6.19 4.53 -19.21
CA SER A 117 7.50 3.87 -19.25
C SER A 117 8.18 3.79 -17.87
N THR A 118 8.00 4.84 -17.05
CA THR A 118 8.51 4.88 -15.68
C THR A 118 7.82 3.85 -14.78
N ASN A 119 6.49 3.80 -14.78
CA ASN A 119 5.74 2.85 -13.96
C ASN A 119 5.99 1.40 -14.38
N ALA A 120 6.02 1.15 -15.70
CA ALA A 120 6.33 -0.15 -16.28
C ALA A 120 7.72 -0.64 -15.82
N SER A 121 8.72 0.24 -15.86
CA SER A 121 10.08 -0.10 -15.43
C SER A 121 10.16 -0.51 -13.96
N VAL A 122 9.45 0.21 -13.06
CA VAL A 122 9.41 -0.12 -11.63
C VAL A 122 8.73 -1.46 -11.40
N LEU A 123 7.58 -1.69 -12.03
CA LEU A 123 6.87 -2.96 -11.92
C LEU A 123 7.70 -4.13 -12.45
N LEU A 124 8.35 -3.96 -13.61
CA LEU A 124 9.24 -4.96 -14.18
C LEU A 124 10.42 -5.28 -13.25
N SER A 125 11.00 -4.26 -12.60
CA SER A 125 12.03 -4.46 -11.58
C SER A 125 11.50 -5.25 -10.38
N VAL A 126 10.29 -4.97 -9.92
CA VAL A 126 9.64 -5.75 -8.84
C VAL A 126 9.46 -7.21 -9.24
N LEU A 127 8.96 -7.48 -10.45
CA LEU A 127 8.78 -8.85 -10.94
C LEU A 127 10.12 -9.60 -11.04
N LYS A 128 11.17 -8.94 -11.55
CA LYS A 128 12.53 -9.51 -11.58
C LYS A 128 13.06 -9.83 -10.18
N LEU A 129 12.74 -9.02 -9.17
CA LEU A 129 13.16 -9.27 -7.79
C LEU A 129 12.37 -10.44 -7.17
N ILE A 130 11.06 -10.52 -7.43
CA ILE A 130 10.23 -11.65 -6.98
C ILE A 130 10.79 -12.97 -7.52
N ASP A 131 11.12 -13.00 -8.81
CA ASP A 131 11.73 -14.16 -9.45
C ASP A 131 13.12 -14.46 -8.87
N LYS A 132 14.00 -13.46 -8.78
CA LYS A 132 15.37 -13.60 -8.25
C LYS A 132 15.42 -14.20 -6.85
N TYR A 133 14.51 -13.83 -5.96
CA TYR A 133 14.51 -14.28 -4.55
C TYR A 133 13.54 -15.45 -4.29
N ASP A 134 12.90 -15.99 -5.34
CA ASP A 134 11.89 -17.05 -5.25
C ASP A 134 10.79 -16.72 -4.22
N LEU A 135 10.11 -15.59 -4.45
CA LEU A 135 9.10 -15.05 -3.52
C LEU A 135 7.67 -15.47 -3.87
N TYR A 136 7.51 -16.44 -4.77
CA TYR A 136 6.21 -16.99 -5.12
C TYR A 136 5.54 -17.59 -3.87
N GLY A 137 4.23 -17.37 -3.72
CA GLY A 137 3.50 -17.81 -2.53
C GLY A 137 3.66 -16.90 -1.30
N GLN A 138 4.49 -15.85 -1.37
CA GLN A 138 4.78 -14.95 -0.25
C GLN A 138 4.53 -13.47 -0.57
N VAL A 139 4.47 -13.11 -1.86
CA VAL A 139 4.25 -11.72 -2.32
C VAL A 139 2.95 -11.64 -3.14
N ALA A 140 2.06 -10.75 -2.73
CA ALA A 140 0.83 -10.39 -3.45
C ALA A 140 1.00 -9.08 -4.21
N TYR A 141 0.53 -9.02 -5.45
CA TYR A 141 0.58 -7.81 -6.28
C TYR A 141 -0.64 -7.75 -7.23
N PRO A 142 -1.85 -7.58 -6.67
CA PRO A 142 -3.10 -7.58 -7.46
C PRO A 142 -3.05 -6.54 -8.58
N LYS A 143 -3.79 -6.80 -9.66
CA LYS A 143 -3.80 -5.92 -10.84
C LYS A 143 -4.64 -4.67 -10.66
N HIS A 144 -5.75 -4.79 -9.93
CA HIS A 144 -6.71 -3.72 -9.73
C HIS A 144 -7.14 -3.65 -8.27
N HIS A 145 -7.48 -2.44 -7.85
CA HIS A 145 -8.22 -2.15 -6.64
C HIS A 145 -9.06 -0.89 -6.89
N LYS A 146 -10.16 -0.75 -6.15
CA LYS A 146 -11.01 0.45 -6.16
C LYS A 146 -10.75 1.29 -4.92
N GLN A 147 -11.03 2.59 -5.01
CA GLN A 147 -10.77 3.51 -3.90
C GLN A 147 -11.57 3.16 -2.64
N TYR A 148 -12.82 2.69 -2.79
CA TYR A 148 -13.63 2.28 -1.64
C TYR A 148 -13.16 0.96 -1.00
N GLU A 149 -12.32 0.18 -1.68
CA GLU A 149 -11.74 -1.08 -1.15
C GLU A 149 -10.48 -0.81 -0.32
N VAL A 150 -9.92 0.40 -0.37
CA VAL A 150 -8.69 0.76 0.38
C VAL A 150 -8.84 0.52 1.89
N PRO A 151 -9.95 0.93 2.55
CA PRO A 151 -10.14 0.62 3.96
C PRO A 151 -10.21 -0.88 4.24
N ASP A 152 -10.78 -1.67 3.34
CA ASP A 152 -10.85 -3.13 3.46
C ASP A 152 -9.46 -3.77 3.38
N ILE A 153 -8.57 -3.22 2.54
CA ILE A 153 -7.16 -3.66 2.46
C ILE A 153 -6.43 -3.37 3.77
N TYR A 154 -6.61 -2.18 4.36
CA TYR A 154 -6.04 -1.89 5.68
C TYR A 154 -6.65 -2.78 6.78
N ARG A 155 -7.95 -3.07 6.72
CA ARG A 155 -8.62 -3.98 7.65
C ARG A 155 -8.06 -5.39 7.55
N LEU A 156 -7.74 -5.85 6.34
CA LEU A 156 -7.09 -7.14 6.11
C LEU A 156 -5.69 -7.20 6.74
N ALA A 157 -4.88 -6.16 6.53
CA ALA A 157 -3.54 -6.07 7.12
C ALA A 157 -3.62 -6.16 8.65
N ALA A 158 -4.49 -5.36 9.27
CA ALA A 158 -4.72 -5.41 10.72
C ALA A 158 -5.27 -6.77 11.20
N LYS A 159 -6.22 -7.40 10.47
CA LYS A 159 -6.77 -8.73 10.80
C LYS A 159 -5.69 -9.81 10.84
N THR A 160 -4.68 -9.72 9.96
CA THR A 160 -3.54 -10.64 9.96
C THR A 160 -2.44 -10.28 10.98
N LYS A 161 -2.63 -9.24 11.79
CA LYS A 161 -1.60 -8.66 12.68
C LYS A 161 -0.37 -8.15 11.91
N GLY A 162 -0.61 -7.68 10.70
CA GLY A 162 0.38 -7.09 9.79
C GLY A 162 0.79 -5.67 10.17
N VAL A 163 1.69 -5.12 9.35
CA VAL A 163 2.22 -3.74 9.47
C VAL A 163 2.09 -2.97 8.15
#